data_AF-A0A662U321-F1
#
_entry.id   AF-A0A662U321-F1
#
_cell.length_a   1.000
_cell.length_b   1.000
_cell.length_c   1.000
_cell.angle_alpha   90.00
_cell.angle_beta   90.00
_cell.angle_gamma   90.00
#
_symmetry.space_group_name_H-M   'P 1'
#
loop_
_entity.id
_entity.type
_entity.pdbx_description
1 polymer ?
#
loop_
_entity_poly.entity_id
_entity_poly.type
_entity_poly.pdbx_seq_one_letter_code
_entity_poly.pdbx_strand_id
1 'polypeptide(L)'
;MSLSEHFMETFRKYLKKHGKRILSIAELTGQKKVKIGLKGLYWYYEEYSPDYPRLEHLVKAIIRSREEMSRLNSLGIKFVKMNNELYVELSVDKLKEIVHGVSK
;
A
#
# COMPACT_ATOMS: atom_id res chain seq x y z
N MET A 1 -14.50 -6.78 7.23
CA MET A 1 -13.36 -6.00 6.68
C MET A 1 -13.69 -5.58 5.26
N SER A 2 -13.53 -4.30 4.97
CA SER A 2 -13.57 -3.68 3.64
C SER A 2 -12.41 -4.12 2.75
N LEU A 3 -12.52 -3.89 1.44
CA LEU A 3 -11.43 -4.23 0.50
C LEU A 3 -10.14 -3.47 0.85
N SER A 4 -10.29 -2.20 1.27
CA SER A 4 -9.19 -1.36 1.72
C SER A 4 -8.48 -1.92 2.96
N GLU A 5 -9.23 -2.49 3.90
CA GLU A 5 -8.64 -3.12 5.10
C GLU A 5 -7.79 -4.35 4.74
N HIS A 6 -8.26 -5.19 3.83
CA HIS A 6 -7.50 -6.35 3.32
C HIS A 6 -6.24 -5.93 2.58
N PHE A 7 -6.35 -4.90 1.75
CA PHE A 7 -5.19 -4.31 1.10
C PHE A 7 -4.18 -3.79 2.15
N MET A 8 -4.65 -3.07 3.17
CA MET A 8 -3.79 -2.53 4.21
C MET A 8 -3.13 -3.60 5.07
N GLU A 9 -3.79 -4.74 5.29
CA GLU A 9 -3.16 -5.89 5.95
C GLU A 9 -2.00 -6.43 5.13
N THR A 10 -2.23 -6.68 3.83
CA THR A 10 -1.19 -7.12 2.88
C THR A 10 -0.02 -6.13 2.83
N PHE A 11 -0.33 -4.83 2.78
CA PHE A 11 0.67 -3.78 2.73
C PHE A 11 1.48 -3.69 4.03
N ARG A 12 0.84 -3.85 5.20
CA ARG A 12 1.52 -3.92 6.50
C ARG A 12 2.42 -5.14 6.60
N LYS A 13 1.99 -6.32 6.12
CA LYS A 13 2.84 -7.54 6.04
C LYS A 13 4.11 -7.27 5.24
N TYR A 14 3.98 -6.65 4.06
CA TYR A 14 5.13 -6.21 3.25
C TYR A 14 6.05 -5.23 4.00
N LEU A 15 5.48 -4.19 4.59
CA LEU A 15 6.24 -3.15 5.31
C LEU A 15 6.89 -3.65 6.59
N LYS A 16 6.34 -4.67 7.25
CA LYS A 16 7.00 -5.33 8.39
C LYS A 16 8.36 -5.90 8.01
N LYS A 17 8.50 -6.42 6.77
CA LYS A 17 9.75 -7.00 6.27
C LYS A 17 10.66 -5.99 5.57
N HIS A 18 10.10 -5.03 4.82
CA HIS A 18 10.88 -4.13 3.97
C HIS A 18 10.86 -2.66 4.39
N GLY A 19 9.90 -2.27 5.22
CA GLY A 19 9.58 -0.87 5.52
C GLY A 19 10.72 -0.09 6.15
N LYS A 20 11.46 -0.68 7.11
CA LYS A 20 12.64 -0.02 7.73
C LYS A 20 13.70 0.37 6.69
N ARG A 21 14.02 -0.56 5.78
CA ARG A 21 15.01 -0.30 4.72
C ARG A 21 14.53 0.77 3.74
N ILE A 22 13.27 0.70 3.33
CA ILE A 22 12.66 1.70 2.42
C ILE A 22 12.69 3.08 3.09
N LEU A 23 12.29 3.16 4.36
CA LEU A 23 12.29 4.39 5.14
C LEU A 23 13.69 4.99 5.25
N SER A 24 14.71 4.19 5.63
CA SER A 24 16.09 4.67 5.72
C SER A 24 16.60 5.23 4.38
N ILE A 25 16.34 4.55 3.27
CA ILE A 25 16.74 5.04 1.94
C ILE A 25 16.02 6.36 1.61
N ALA A 26 14.73 6.44 1.89
CA ALA A 26 13.93 7.63 1.61
C ALA A 26 14.39 8.84 2.45
N GLU A 27 14.68 8.64 3.74
CA GLU A 27 15.21 9.68 4.64
C GLU A 27 16.61 10.14 4.20
N LEU A 28 17.53 9.21 3.89
CA LEU A 28 18.90 9.53 3.44
C LEU A 28 18.94 10.29 2.10
N THR A 29 17.96 10.07 1.23
CA THR A 29 17.88 10.71 -0.08
C THR A 29 16.98 11.95 -0.10
N GLY A 30 16.43 12.36 1.05
CA GLY A 30 15.56 13.53 1.14
C GLY A 30 14.24 13.40 0.37
N GLN A 31 13.75 12.17 0.15
CA GLN A 31 12.50 11.94 -0.56
C GLN A 31 11.31 12.40 0.29
N LYS A 32 10.33 13.07 -0.35
CA LYS A 32 9.06 13.43 0.31
C LYS A 32 8.01 12.32 0.22
N LYS A 33 8.12 11.46 -0.78
CA LYS A 33 7.19 10.38 -1.09
C LYS A 33 7.94 9.17 -1.59
N VAL A 34 7.37 7.99 -1.37
CA VAL A 34 7.83 6.74 -1.96
C VAL A 34 6.75 6.14 -2.86
N LYS A 35 7.17 5.37 -3.85
CA LYS A 35 6.30 4.58 -4.73
C LYS A 35 6.73 3.13 -4.68
N ILE A 36 5.86 2.27 -4.19
CA ILE A 36 6.13 0.83 -4.03
C ILE A 36 5.35 0.09 -5.11
N GLY A 37 6.05 -0.63 -5.98
CA GLY A 37 5.41 -1.39 -7.05
C GLY A 37 4.49 -2.47 -6.48
N LEU A 38 3.25 -2.57 -6.99
CA LEU A 38 2.24 -3.51 -6.48
C LEU A 38 2.73 -4.96 -6.52
N LYS A 39 3.52 -5.32 -7.54
CA LYS A 39 4.13 -6.65 -7.70
C LYS A 39 4.93 -7.09 -6.48
N GLY A 40 5.56 -6.15 -5.76
CA GLY A 40 6.32 -6.46 -4.55
C GLY A 40 5.45 -6.98 -3.40
N LEU A 41 4.15 -6.70 -3.42
CA LEU A 41 3.18 -7.10 -2.39
C LEU A 41 2.58 -8.48 -2.66
N TYR A 42 2.74 -9.07 -3.85
CA TYR A 42 2.03 -10.31 -4.23
C TYR A 42 2.35 -11.48 -3.30
N TRP A 43 3.60 -11.58 -2.86
CA TRP A 43 4.05 -12.62 -1.92
C TRP A 43 3.46 -12.50 -0.51
N TYR A 44 2.84 -11.37 -0.19
CA TYR A 44 2.26 -11.07 1.12
C TYR A 44 0.73 -11.08 1.09
N TYR A 45 0.15 -11.29 -0.09
CA TYR A 45 -1.29 -11.36 -0.26
C TYR A 45 -1.78 -12.76 0.11
N GLU A 46 -2.73 -12.81 1.04
CA GLU A 46 -3.51 -14.00 1.31
C GLU A 46 -4.87 -13.81 0.62
N GLU A 47 -5.33 -14.85 -0.06
CA GLU A 47 -6.63 -14.83 -0.74
C GLU A 47 -7.73 -14.51 0.27
N TYR A 48 -8.43 -13.40 0.03
CA TYR A 48 -9.52 -12.97 0.90
C TYR A 48 -10.85 -13.64 0.53
N SER A 49 -11.13 -13.75 -0.75
CA SER A 49 -12.39 -14.27 -1.30
C SER A 49 -12.13 -14.86 -2.69
N PRO A 50 -12.91 -15.87 -3.13
CA PRO A 50 -12.87 -16.37 -4.50
C PRO A 50 -13.05 -15.30 -5.58
N ASP A 51 -13.72 -14.17 -5.26
CA ASP A 51 -13.86 -13.03 -6.19
C ASP A 51 -12.54 -12.24 -6.38
N TYR A 52 -11.61 -12.39 -5.43
CA TYR A 52 -10.33 -11.69 -5.40
C TYR A 52 -9.18 -12.67 -5.19
N PRO A 53 -8.95 -13.63 -6.12
CA PRO A 53 -7.95 -14.69 -5.93
C PRO A 53 -6.51 -14.15 -5.98
N ARG A 54 -6.32 -12.90 -6.38
CA ARG A 54 -5.01 -12.23 -6.44
C ARG A 54 -5.14 -10.77 -6.03
N LEU A 55 -4.05 -10.18 -5.55
CA LEU A 55 -4.00 -8.78 -5.13
C LEU A 55 -4.47 -7.82 -6.24
N GLU A 56 -4.17 -8.10 -7.52
CA GLU A 56 -4.61 -7.24 -8.62
C GLU A 56 -6.12 -7.18 -8.77
N HIS A 57 -6.83 -8.27 -8.46
CA HIS A 57 -8.29 -8.30 -8.49
C HIS A 57 -8.86 -7.41 -7.39
N LEU A 58 -8.34 -7.56 -6.16
CA LEU A 58 -8.71 -6.73 -5.02
C LEU A 58 -8.48 -5.24 -5.32
N VAL A 59 -7.29 -4.90 -5.84
CA VAL A 59 -6.94 -3.50 -6.13
C VAL A 59 -7.75 -2.93 -7.28
N LYS A 60 -8.06 -3.71 -8.32
CA LYS A 60 -8.99 -3.27 -9.38
C LYS A 60 -10.38 -2.98 -8.84
N ALA A 61 -10.87 -3.79 -7.90
CA ALA A 61 -12.16 -3.57 -7.26
C ALA A 61 -12.15 -2.31 -6.37
N ILE A 62 -11.07 -2.09 -5.61
CA ILE A 62 -10.88 -0.85 -4.85
C ILE A 62 -10.91 0.37 -5.77
N ILE A 63 -10.13 0.37 -6.86
CA ILE A 63 -10.06 1.51 -7.79
C ILE A 63 -11.43 1.84 -8.41
N ARG A 64 -12.29 0.84 -8.61
CA ARG A 64 -13.65 1.01 -9.14
C ARG A 64 -14.65 1.50 -8.09
N SER A 65 -14.33 1.38 -6.80
CA SER A 65 -15.19 1.83 -5.70
C SER A 65 -14.72 3.18 -5.16
N ARG A 66 -15.54 4.22 -5.33
CA ARG A 66 -15.26 5.56 -4.79
C ARG A 66 -15.11 5.54 -3.27
N GLU A 67 -15.90 4.71 -2.59
CA GLU A 67 -15.86 4.57 -1.14
C GLU A 67 -14.53 3.96 -0.66
N GLU A 68 -14.11 2.85 -1.28
CA GLU A 68 -12.85 2.18 -0.94
C GLU A 68 -11.63 3.08 -1.24
N MET A 69 -11.62 3.74 -2.41
CA MET A 69 -10.59 4.73 -2.72
C MET A 69 -10.56 5.89 -1.72
N SER A 70 -11.72 6.36 -1.26
CA SER A 70 -11.79 7.42 -0.25
C SER A 70 -11.18 6.98 1.08
N ARG A 71 -11.39 5.73 1.50
CA ARG A 71 -10.80 5.15 2.71
C ARG A 71 -9.27 5.07 2.62
N LEU A 72 -8.71 4.62 1.49
CA LEU A 72 -7.25 4.60 1.34
C LEU A 72 -6.65 6.01 1.28
N ASN A 73 -7.33 6.94 0.60
CA ASN A 73 -6.89 8.32 0.50
C ASN A 73 -6.86 9.01 1.87
N SER A 74 -7.84 8.77 2.74
CA SER A 74 -7.84 9.32 4.11
C SER A 74 -6.73 8.73 4.98
N LEU A 75 -6.27 7.52 4.67
CA LEU A 75 -5.08 6.91 5.27
C LEU A 75 -3.75 7.40 4.65
N GLY A 76 -3.79 8.32 3.69
CA GLY A 76 -2.59 8.83 3.01
C GLY A 76 -1.98 7.86 1.99
N ILE A 77 -2.76 6.87 1.53
CA ILE A 77 -2.33 5.86 0.56
C ILE A 77 -3.02 6.11 -0.77
N LYS A 78 -2.25 6.11 -1.86
CA LYS A 78 -2.77 6.31 -3.22
C LYS A 78 -2.29 5.21 -4.16
N PHE A 79 -3.15 4.80 -5.08
CA PHE A 79 -2.72 4.02 -6.23
C PHE A 79 -2.39 4.94 -7.40
N VAL A 80 -1.19 4.81 -7.97
CA VAL A 80 -0.75 5.58 -9.13
C VAL A 80 -0.25 4.64 -10.21
N LYS A 81 -0.55 4.96 -11.46
CA LYS A 81 -0.10 4.18 -12.63
C LYS A 81 1.11 4.87 -13.26
N MET A 82 2.20 4.15 -13.46
CA MET A 82 3.42 4.62 -14.12
C MET A 82 3.97 3.51 -15.01
N ASN A 83 4.36 3.83 -16.26
CA ASN A 83 4.93 2.86 -17.20
C ASN A 83 4.10 1.57 -17.34
N ASN A 84 2.77 1.73 -17.36
CA ASN A 84 1.78 0.65 -17.40
C ASN A 84 1.74 -0.28 -16.16
N GLU A 85 2.46 0.05 -15.10
CA GLU A 85 2.45 -0.66 -13.81
C GLU A 85 1.75 0.16 -12.72
N LEU A 86 1.23 -0.54 -11.70
CA LEU A 86 0.58 0.09 -10.55
C LEU A 86 1.54 0.18 -9.37
N TYR A 87 1.54 1.34 -8.73
CA TYR A 87 2.33 1.63 -7.53
C TYR A 87 1.43 2.12 -6.41
N VAL A 88 1.86 1.84 -5.18
CA VAL A 88 1.35 2.42 -3.96
C VAL A 88 2.20 3.64 -3.63
N GLU A 89 1.61 4.83 -3.66
CA GLU A 89 2.25 6.09 -3.29
C GLU A 89 1.81 6.51 -1.87
N LEU A 90 2.79 6.92 -1.06
CA LEU A 90 2.58 7.50 0.27
C LEU A 90 3.72 8.48 0.62
N SER A 91 3.48 9.40 1.56
CA SER A 91 4.53 10.26 2.10
C SER A 91 5.52 9.47 2.95
N VAL A 92 6.74 9.97 3.09
CA VAL A 92 7.73 9.39 4.00
C VAL A 92 7.25 9.45 5.45
N ASP A 93 6.57 10.53 5.85
CA ASP A 93 5.94 10.62 7.17
C ASP A 93 4.92 9.52 7.41
N LYS A 94 4.05 9.24 6.43
CA LYS A 94 3.06 8.16 6.53
C LYS A 94 3.74 6.79 6.57
N LEU A 95 4.79 6.59 5.78
CA LEU A 95 5.59 5.36 5.83
C LEU A 95 6.17 5.17 7.24
N LYS A 96 6.73 6.23 7.84
CA LYS A 96 7.29 6.22 9.19
C LYS A 96 6.25 5.86 10.25
N GLU A 97 5.06 6.44 10.17
CA GLU A 97 3.93 6.09 11.05
C GLU A 97 3.60 4.59 10.98
N ILE A 98 3.47 4.04 9.77
CA ILE A 98 3.11 2.63 9.58
C ILE A 98 4.24 1.70 10.07
N VAL A 99 5.49 2.04 9.78
CA VAL A 99 6.66 1.20 10.14
C VAL A 99 6.92 1.21 11.65
N HIS A 100 6.70 2.33 12.33
CA HIS A 100 6.92 2.44 13.78
C HIS A 100 5.66 2.20 14.62
N GLY A 101 4.50 1.99 13.99
CA GLY A 101 3.23 1.76 14.69
C GLY A 101 2.71 3.00 15.43
N VAL A 102 3.23 4.19 15.12
CA VAL A 102 2.80 5.44 15.75
C VAL A 102 1.56 5.92 14.99
N SER A 103 0.38 5.57 15.52
CA SER A 103 -0.86 6.23 15.12
C SER A 103 -0.97 7.49 15.97
N LYS A 104 -0.96 8.67 15.34
CA LYS A 104 -1.43 9.90 15.99
C LYS A 104 -2.95 9.85 16.13
#